data_AF-A0A3N5FP14-F1
#
_entry.id   AF-A0A3N5FP14-F1
#
_cell.length_a   1.000
_cell.length_b   1.000
_cell.length_c   1.000
_cell.angle_alpha   90.00
_cell.angle_beta   90.00
_cell.angle_gamma   90.00
#
_symmetry.space_group_name_H-M   'P 1'
#
loop_
_entity.id
_entity.type
_entity.pdbx_description
1 polymer ?
#
loop_
_entity_poly.entity_id
_entity_poly.type
_entity_poly.pdbx_seq_one_letter_code
_entity_poly.pdbx_strand_id
1 'polypeptide(L)' 'MNIERNNYIPRLLIRPERSFFLFGPRGTGKSTLLRQVLPEALHLDLLDASLYLELSRDTHRLEAI' A
#
# COMPACT_ATOMS: atom_id res chain seq x y z
N MET A 1 -26.31 -23.02 1.48
CA MET A 1 -24.91 -22.72 1.81
C MET A 1 -24.41 -21.75 0.77
N ASN A 2 -24.40 -20.45 1.07
CA ASN A 2 -23.95 -19.44 0.12
C ASN A 2 -22.42 -19.46 0.08
N ILE A 3 -21.86 -19.89 -1.04
CA ILE A 3 -20.43 -19.78 -1.30
C ILE A 3 -20.21 -18.34 -1.74
N GLU A 4 -19.76 -17.47 -0.83
CA GLU A 4 -19.28 -16.16 -1.22
C GLU A 4 -18.09 -16.35 -2.16
N ARG A 5 -18.21 -15.84 -3.38
CA ARG A 5 -17.10 -15.85 -4.34
C ARG A 5 -16.09 -14.81 -3.88
N ASN A 6 -14.98 -15.28 -3.31
CA ASN A 6 -13.85 -14.41 -3.02
C ASN A 6 -13.27 -13.91 -4.35
N ASN A 7 -13.37 -12.60 -4.60
CA ASN A 7 -12.86 -11.97 -5.83
C ASN A 7 -11.33 -11.81 -5.85
N TYR A 8 -10.64 -12.36 -4.83
CA TYR A 8 -9.21 -12.18 -4.64
C TYR A 8 -8.46 -13.50 -4.71
N ILE A 9 -7.34 -13.48 -5.44
CA ILE A 9 -6.40 -14.59 -5.48
C ILE A 9 -5.61 -14.62 -4.16
N PRO A 10 -5.63 -15.75 -3.40
CA PRO A 10 -4.85 -15.88 -2.19
C PRO A 10 -3.36 -15.61 -2.44
N ARG A 11 -2.72 -14.86 -1.54
CA ARG A 11 -1.29 -14.53 -1.65
C ARG A 11 -0.47 -15.50 -0.82
N LEU A 12 0.62 -16.00 -1.40
CA LEU A 12 1.60 -16.83 -0.69
C LEU A 12 2.44 -16.00 0.30
N LEU A 13 2.72 -14.75 -0.04
CA LEU A 13 3.48 -13.84 0.81
C LEU A 13 2.60 -13.32 1.94
N ILE A 14 3.08 -13.52 3.17
CA ILE A 14 2.46 -13.01 4.38
C ILE A 14 3.12 -11.67 4.74
N ARG A 15 2.32 -10.71 5.20
CA ARG A 15 2.80 -9.39 5.62
C ARG A 15 3.76 -9.53 6.83
N PRO A 16 5.00 -9.02 6.76
CA PRO A 16 5.89 -8.93 7.92
C PRO A 16 5.34 -7.98 8.99
N GLU A 17 5.71 -8.21 10.26
CA GLU A 17 5.31 -7.32 11.36
C GLU A 17 6.10 -6.00 11.40
N ARG A 18 7.31 -6.00 10.85
CA ARG A 18 8.20 -4.82 10.77
C ARG A 18 8.19 -4.20 9.38
N SER A 19 8.88 -3.08 9.21
CA SER A 19 9.06 -2.42 7.92
C SER A 19 9.63 -3.37 6.86
N PHE A 20 9.06 -3.32 5.66
CA PHE A 20 9.43 -4.20 4.56
C PHE A 20 9.29 -3.49 3.21
N PHE A 21 10.01 -4.00 2.21
CA PHE A 21 9.82 -3.63 0.82
C PHE A 21 8.94 -4.68 0.13
N LEU A 22 7.94 -4.22 -0.63
CA LEU A 22 7.10 -5.09 -1.46
C LEU A 22 7.44 -4.90 -2.94
N PHE A 23 8.31 -5.75 -3.47
CA PHE A 23 8.71 -5.71 -4.87
C PHE A 23 7.80 -6.54 -5.79
N GLY A 24 7.87 -6.25 -7.09
CA GLY A 24 7.27 -7.08 -8.14
C GLY A 24 6.86 -6.29 -9.39
N PRO A 25 6.63 -6.97 -10.54
CA PRO A 25 6.28 -6.33 -11.81
C PRO A 25 5.04 -5.42 -11.74
N ARG A 26 4.88 -4.52 -12.71
CA ARG A 26 3.66 -3.71 -12.84
C ARG A 26 2.45 -4.63 -13.05
N GLY A 27 1.30 -4.29 -12.46
CA GLY A 27 0.05 -5.04 -12.65
C GLY A 27 -0.16 -6.26 -11.76
N THR A 28 0.81 -6.64 -10.90
CA THR A 28 0.67 -7.82 -10.00
C THR A 28 -0.17 -7.57 -8.74
N GLY A 29 -0.89 -6.45 -8.68
CA GLY A 29 -1.81 -6.12 -7.59
C GLY A 29 -1.16 -5.84 -6.24
N LYS A 30 0.07 -5.32 -6.21
CA LYS A 30 0.77 -4.94 -4.97
C LYS A 30 -0.02 -3.93 -4.14
N SER A 31 -0.50 -2.84 -4.76
CA SER A 31 -1.34 -1.85 -4.07
C SER A 31 -2.67 -2.44 -3.62
N THR A 32 -3.26 -3.36 -4.40
CA THR A 32 -4.47 -4.09 -4.00
C THR A 32 -4.22 -4.92 -2.75
N LEU A 33 -3.12 -5.68 -2.72
CA LEU A 33 -2.73 -6.47 -1.56
C LEU A 33 -2.55 -5.59 -0.32
N LEU A 34 -1.82 -4.47 -0.43
CA LEU A 34 -1.60 -3.55 0.69
C LEU A 34 -2.91 -3.00 1.25
N ARG A 35 -3.85 -2.57 0.40
CA ARG A 35 -5.18 -2.11 0.84
C ARG A 35 -5.99 -3.20 1.56
N GLN A 36 -5.77 -4.46 1.24
CA GLN A 36 -6.46 -5.57 1.90
C GLN A 36 -5.85 -5.91 3.27
N VAL A 37 -4.53 -5.92 3.38
CA VAL A 37 -3.83 -6.35 4.61
C VAL A 37 -3.53 -5.20 5.57
N LEU A 38 -3.65 -3.96 5.09
CA LEU A 38 -3.45 -2.72 5.83
C LEU A 38 -4.52 -1.68 5.43
N PRO A 39 -5.82 -1.95 5.64
CA PRO A 39 -6.90 -1.08 5.17
C PRO A 39 -6.89 0.32 5.79
N GLU A 40 -6.46 0.42 7.05
CA GLU A 40 -6.43 1.67 7.82
C GLU A 40 -5.07 2.38 7.79
N ALA A 41 -4.12 1.90 6.97
CA ALA A 41 -2.78 2.50 6.95
C ALA A 41 -2.76 3.79 6.13
N LEU A 42 -2.00 4.77 6.62
CA LEU A 42 -1.67 5.97 5.86
C LEU A 42 -0.95 5.58 4.55
N HIS A 43 -1.48 6.04 3.42
CA HIS A 43 -0.94 5.74 2.10
C HIS A 43 -0.39 7.02 1.45
N LEU A 44 0.94 7.09 1.36
CA LEU A 44 1.65 8.19 0.69
C LEU A 44 2.11 7.72 -0.69
N ASP A 45 1.43 8.16 -1.75
CA ASP A 45 1.81 7.82 -3.13
C ASP A 45 2.86 8.81 -3.66
N LEU A 46 4.13 8.45 -3.53
CA LEU A 46 5.23 9.28 -4.02
C LEU A 46 5.35 9.30 -5.55
N LEU A 47 4.49 8.57 -6.29
CA LEU A 47 4.35 8.74 -7.74
C LEU A 47 3.43 9.91 -8.09
N ASP A 48 2.63 10.41 -7.14
CA ASP A 48 1.97 11.71 -7.28
C ASP A 48 3.02 12.81 -7.13
N ALA A 49 3.30 13.50 -8.24
CA ALA A 49 4.30 14.55 -8.30
C ALA A 49 4.01 15.70 -7.30
N SER A 50 2.74 15.98 -7.01
CA SER A 50 2.36 17.07 -6.11
C SER A 50 2.74 16.72 -4.67
N LEU A 51 2.34 15.52 -4.22
CA LEU A 51 2.66 15.00 -2.90
C LEU A 51 4.18 14.84 -2.73
N TYR A 52 4.85 14.30 -3.74
CA TYR A 52 6.31 14.15 -3.73
C TYR A 52 7.01 15.50 -3.56
N LEU A 53 6.64 16.51 -4.36
CA LEU A 53 7.27 17.84 -4.29
C LEU A 53 6.98 18.54 -2.97
N GLU A 54 5.77 18.37 -2.42
CA GLU A 54 5.39 18.93 -1.12
C GLU A 54 6.28 18.37 0.01
N LEU A 55 6.31 17.04 0.15
CA LEU A 55 7.06 16.37 1.23
C LEU A 55 8.58 16.52 1.06
N SER A 56 9.07 16.68 -0.17
CA SER A 56 10.49 16.91 -0.45
C SER A 56 10.94 18.32 -0.09
N ARG A 57 10.04 19.31 -0.14
CA ARG A 57 10.34 20.72 0.20
C ARG A 57 10.30 20.96 1.70
N ASP A 58 9.36 20.32 2.40
CA ASP A 58 9.18 20.47 3.84
C ASP A 58 8.76 19.14 4.47
N THR A 59 9.75 18.42 4.99
CA THR A 59 9.54 17.08 5.55
C THR A 59 8.74 17.11 6.86
N HIS A 60 8.68 18.23 7.59
CA HIS A 60 7.88 18.35 8.82
C HIS A 60 6.38 18.21 8.56
N ARG A 61 5.92 18.45 7.34
CA ARG A 61 4.52 18.21 6.97
C ARG A 61 4.07 16.78 7.21
N LEU A 62 4.98 15.81 7.21
CA LEU A 62 4.66 14.41 7.48
C LEU A 62 4.15 14.19 8.93
N GLU A 63 4.55 15.04 9.88
CA GLU A 63 4.14 14.97 11.28
C GLU A 63 2.73 15.53 11.51
N ALA A 64 2.20 16.30 10.55
CA ALA A 64 0.88 16.92 10.63
C ALA A 64 -0.25 16.07 10.02
N ILE A 65 0.08 14.88 9.50
CA ILE A 65 -0.84 13.95 8.83
C ILE A 65 -1.44 12.96 9.83
#